data_AF-A0A4Y2KCC7-F1
#
_entry.id   AF-A0A4Y2KCC7-F1
#
_cell.length_a   1.000
_cell.length_b   1.000
_cell.length_c   1.000
_cell.angle_alpha   90.00
_cell.angle_beta   90.00
_cell.angle_gamma   90.00
#
_symmetry.space_group_name_H-M   'P 1'
#
loop_
_entity.id
_entity.type
_entity.pdbx_description
1 polymer ?
#
loop_
_entity_poly.entity_id
_entity_poly.type
_entity_poly.pdbx_seq_one_letter_code
_entity_poly.pdbx_strand_id
1 'polypeptide(L)'
;MESTSKHAVAINQAGAIRRMLEDSKFVFWLTAFDNIMPHIDVLYNQLQKTRTDAALIRKQANVFHQSLEKERKRMDTVTKEILASYETSRKRKRKYSYK
;
A
#
# COMPACT_ATOMS: atom_id res chain seq x y z
N MET A 1 -17.41 -19.98 -31.61
CA MET A 1 -16.09 -20.41 -31.08
C MET A 1 -15.23 -19.23 -30.64
N GLU A 2 -15.23 -18.10 -31.36
CA GLU A 2 -14.43 -16.92 -30.99
C GLU A 2 -14.90 -16.21 -29.71
N SER A 3 -16.21 -16.15 -29.45
CA SER A 3 -16.77 -15.52 -28.22
C SER A 3 -16.40 -16.27 -26.94
N THR A 4 -16.39 -17.61 -26.98
CA THR A 4 -15.99 -18.47 -25.86
C THR A 4 -14.50 -18.35 -25.55
N SER A 5 -13.66 -18.19 -26.58
CA SER A 5 -12.21 -17.93 -26.44
C SER A 5 -11.94 -16.57 -25.76
N LYS A 6 -12.62 -15.51 -26.19
CA LYS A 6 -12.50 -14.16 -25.58
C LYS A 6 -12.93 -14.15 -24.10
N HIS A 7 -13.97 -14.91 -23.76
CA HIS A 7 -14.42 -15.04 -22.37
C HIS A 7 -13.38 -15.76 -21.48
N ALA A 8 -12.78 -16.84 -21.97
CA ALA A 8 -11.72 -17.56 -21.25
C ALA A 8 -10.48 -16.67 -21.02
N VAL A 9 -10.11 -15.86 -22.01
CA VAL A 9 -9.01 -14.88 -21.88
C VAL A 9 -9.32 -13.84 -20.79
N ALA A 10 -10.54 -13.28 -20.78
CA ALA A 10 -10.95 -12.32 -19.76
C ALA A 10 -10.94 -12.91 -18.34
N ILE A 11 -11.39 -14.15 -18.16
CA ILE A 11 -11.34 -14.86 -16.88
C ILE A 11 -9.89 -15.00 -16.40
N ASN A 12 -8.98 -15.40 -17.29
CA ASN A 12 -7.57 -15.57 -16.95
C ASN A 12 -6.91 -14.24 -16.56
N GLN A 13 -7.21 -13.17 -17.29
CA GLN A 13 -6.72 -11.83 -16.99
C GLN A 13 -7.24 -11.32 -15.64
N ALA A 14 -8.54 -11.44 -15.39
CA ALA A 14 -9.13 -11.07 -14.10
C ALA A 14 -8.51 -11.87 -12.94
N GLY A 15 -8.27 -13.17 -13.14
CA GLY A 15 -7.60 -14.02 -12.17
C GLY A 15 -6.12 -13.67 -11.95
N ALA A 16 -5.42 -13.15 -12.97
CA ALA A 16 -4.07 -12.64 -12.82
C ALA A 16 -4.04 -11.33 -12.03
N ILE A 17 -4.96 -10.40 -12.32
CA ILE A 17 -5.10 -9.13 -11.59
C ILE A 17 -5.41 -9.40 -10.12
N ARG A 18 -6.37 -10.29 -9.82
CA ARG A 18 -6.68 -10.65 -8.42
C ARG A 18 -5.46 -11.17 -7.67
N ARG A 19 -4.67 -12.07 -8.29
CA ARG A 19 -3.43 -12.59 -7.69
C ARG A 19 -2.38 -11.50 -7.45
N MET A 20 -2.28 -10.53 -8.35
CA MET A 20 -1.40 -9.37 -8.19
C MET A 20 -1.86 -8.47 -7.03
N LEU A 21 -3.16 -8.19 -6.92
CA LEU A 21 -3.73 -7.38 -5.84
C LEU A 21 -3.65 -8.05 -4.47
N GLU A 22 -3.66 -9.39 -4.43
CA GLU A 22 -3.50 -10.19 -3.21
C GLU A 22 -2.03 -10.47 -2.86
N ASP A 23 -1.07 -10.10 -3.72
CA ASP A 23 0.35 -10.28 -3.44
C ASP A 23 0.77 -9.46 -2.23
N SER A 24 1.44 -10.09 -1.27
CA SER A 24 1.78 -9.44 -0.01
C SER A 24 2.75 -8.28 -0.17
N LYS A 25 3.64 -8.30 -1.19
CA LYS A 25 4.54 -7.17 -1.47
C LYS A 25 3.76 -6.03 -2.10
N PHE A 26 2.84 -6.33 -3.02
CA PHE A 26 1.98 -5.32 -3.63
C PHE A 26 1.13 -4.60 -2.58
N VAL A 27 0.43 -5.36 -1.72
CA VAL A 27 -0.39 -4.80 -0.63
C VAL A 27 0.46 -3.97 0.34
N PHE A 28 1.65 -4.45 0.71
CA PHE A 28 2.56 -3.72 1.58
C PHE A 28 2.94 -2.36 1.00
N TRP A 29 3.41 -2.33 -0.26
CA TRP A 29 3.81 -1.07 -0.90
C TRP A 29 2.63 -0.14 -1.13
N LEU A 30 1.47 -0.67 -1.56
CA LEU A 30 0.26 0.12 -1.72
C LEU A 30 -0.15 0.79 -0.40
N THR A 31 -0.10 0.05 0.71
CA THR A 31 -0.40 0.58 2.05
C THR A 31 0.62 1.62 2.48
N ALA A 32 1.90 1.41 2.20
CA ALA A 32 2.95 2.39 2.48
C ALA A 32 2.70 3.71 1.73
N PHE A 33 2.35 3.64 0.45
CA PHE A 33 2.07 4.82 -0.36
C PHE A 33 0.81 5.56 0.11
N ASP A 34 -0.28 4.83 0.37
CA ASP A 34 -1.55 5.40 0.87
C ASP A 34 -1.33 6.20 2.17
N ASN A 35 -0.48 5.69 3.06
CA ASN A 35 -0.16 6.37 4.30
C ASN A 35 0.77 7.59 4.14
N ILE A 36 1.67 7.57 3.15
CA ILE A 36 2.66 8.64 2.94
C ILE A 36 2.08 9.79 2.11
N MET A 37 1.22 9.50 1.12
CA MET A 37 0.70 10.51 0.17
C MET A 37 0.08 11.75 0.84
N PRO A 38 -0.80 11.64 1.86
CA PRO A 38 -1.39 12.81 2.51
C PRO A 38 -0.35 13.76 3.09
N HIS A 39 0.76 13.24 3.60
CA HIS A 39 1.84 14.04 4.14
C HIS A 39 2.60 14.78 3.03
N ILE A 40 2.81 14.14 1.88
CA ILE A 40 3.46 14.75 0.71
C ILE A 40 2.57 15.86 0.15
N ASP A 41 1.27 15.63 0.04
CA ASP A 41 0.32 16.63 -0.45
C ASP A 41 0.28 17.87 0.44
N VAL A 42 0.29 17.69 1.76
CA VAL A 42 0.36 18.80 2.72
C VAL A 42 1.65 19.59 2.54
N LEU A 43 2.80 18.92 2.41
CA LEU A 43 4.08 19.58 2.19
C LEU A 43 4.10 20.35 0.86
N TYR A 44 3.61 19.73 -0.21
CA TYR A 44 3.53 20.35 -1.54
C TYR A 44 2.67 21.63 -1.50
N ASN A 45 1.49 21.55 -0.91
CA ASN A 45 0.58 22.68 -0.74
C ASN A 45 1.19 23.82 0.10
N GLN A 46 2.11 23.50 1.01
CA GLN A 46 2.81 24.50 1.81
C GLN A 46 3.94 25.17 1.03
N LEU A 47 4.68 24.41 0.21
CA LEU A 47 5.75 24.93 -0.64
C LEU A 47 5.23 25.80 -1.79
N GLN A 48 4.02 25.54 -2.29
CA GLN A 48 3.40 26.34 -3.36
C GLN A 48 2.96 27.75 -2.90
N LYS A 49 2.91 28.02 -1.60
CA LYS A 49 2.51 29.34 -1.08
C LYS A 49 3.58 30.39 -1.38
N THR A 50 3.22 31.37 -2.20
CA THR A 50 4.08 32.45 -2.76
C THR A 50 4.80 33.32 -1.73
N ARG A 51 4.35 33.32 -0.47
CA ARG A 51 5.00 34.02 0.65
C ARG A 51 5.45 33.00 1.69
N THR A 52 6.57 32.36 1.44
CA THR A 52 7.12 31.37 2.36
C THR A 52 8.29 31.97 3.12
N ASP A 53 8.04 32.29 4.39
CA ASP A 53 9.11 32.56 5.36
C ASP A 53 9.95 31.28 5.53
N ALA A 54 11.28 31.40 5.41
CA ALA A 54 12.20 30.29 5.58
C ALA A 54 12.05 29.61 6.96
N ALA A 55 11.67 30.35 8.00
CA ALA A 55 11.35 29.79 9.32
C ALA A 55 10.10 28.90 9.28
N LEU A 56 9.07 29.31 8.52
CA LEU A 56 7.85 28.54 8.31
C LEU A 56 8.13 27.26 7.51
N ILE A 57 8.94 27.33 6.44
CA ILE A 57 9.34 26.15 5.66
C ILE A 57 10.06 25.14 6.55
N ARG A 58 11.04 25.58 7.34
CA ARG A 58 11.76 24.69 8.26
C ARG A 58 10.84 24.04 9.29
N LYS A 59 9.91 24.80 9.86
CA LYS A 59 8.91 24.26 10.80
C LYS A 59 8.06 23.18 10.13
N GLN A 60 7.58 23.44 8.92
CA GLN A 60 6.75 22.49 8.18
C GLN A 60 7.51 21.25 7.73
N ALA A 61 8.76 21.39 7.27
CA ALA A 61 9.62 20.26 6.97
C ALA A 61 9.86 19.38 8.20
N ASN A 62 10.03 19.97 9.39
CA ASN A 62 10.13 19.22 10.64
C ASN A 62 8.82 18.49 11.01
N VAL A 63 7.66 19.13 10.81
CA VAL A 63 6.35 18.49 11.05
C VAL A 63 6.17 17.31 10.09
N PHE A 64 6.51 17.47 8.82
CA PHE A 64 6.50 16.41 7.81
C PHE A 64 7.45 15.26 8.18
N HIS A 65 8.66 15.57 8.63
CA HIS A 65 9.61 14.55 9.09
C HIS A 65 9.07 13.76 10.28
N GLN A 66 8.49 14.45 11.27
CA GLN A 66 7.88 13.79 12.42
C GLN A 66 6.66 12.94 12.06
N SER A 67 5.83 13.36 11.09
CA SER A 67 4.71 12.56 10.62
C SER A 67 5.18 11.31 9.89
N LEU A 68 6.22 11.42 9.05
CA LEU A 68 6.84 10.26 8.40
C LEU A 68 7.45 9.28 9.41
N GLU A 69 8.12 9.76 10.45
CA GLU A 69 8.69 8.89 11.48
C GLU A 69 7.61 8.16 12.29
N LYS A 70 6.46 8.81 12.56
CA LYS A 70 5.30 8.14 13.16
C LYS A 70 4.73 7.09 12.22
N GLU A 71 4.62 7.41 10.93
CA GLU A 71 4.08 6.50 9.94
C GLU A 71 5.00 5.29 9.73
N ARG A 72 6.31 5.50 9.71
CA ARG A 72 7.31 4.43 9.67
C ARG A 72 7.17 3.46 10.83
N LYS A 73 7.00 3.97 12.06
CA LYS A 73 6.75 3.11 13.25
C LYS A 73 5.43 2.35 13.13
N ARG A 74 4.40 2.95 12.54
CA ARG A 74 3.12 2.29 12.27
C ARG A 74 3.29 1.18 11.21
N MET A 75 4.12 1.39 10.19
CA MET A 75 4.43 0.39 9.18
C MET A 75 5.09 -0.87 9.76
N ASP A 76 5.90 -0.76 10.82
CA ASP A 76 6.45 -1.93 11.52
C ASP A 76 5.33 -2.83 12.08
N THR A 77 4.24 -2.22 12.56
CA THR A 77 3.04 -2.92 13.04
C THR A 77 2.26 -3.54 11.87
N VAL A 78 2.01 -2.76 10.81
CA VAL A 78 1.32 -3.25 9.60
C VAL A 78 2.06 -4.44 8.98
N THR A 79 3.40 -4.41 8.96
CA THR A 79 4.22 -5.51 8.47
C THR A 79 3.96 -6.80 9.26
N LYS A 80 3.88 -6.71 10.60
CA LYS A 80 3.58 -7.85 11.46
C LYS A 80 2.16 -8.39 11.23
N GLU A 81 1.19 -7.51 11.04
CA GLU A 81 -0.20 -7.89 10.75
C GLU A 81 -0.34 -8.59 9.39
N ILE A 82 0.32 -8.07 8.33
CA ILE A 82 0.35 -8.69 7.01
C ILE A 82 0.99 -10.08 7.10
N LEU A 83 2.13 -10.22 7.78
CA LEU A 83 2.78 -11.52 7.98
C LEU A 83 1.88 -12.51 8.74
N ALA A 84 1.21 -12.07 9.81
CA ALA A 84 0.27 -12.91 10.55
C ALA A 84 -0.93 -13.35 9.70
N SER A 85 -1.45 -12.46 8.86
CA SER A 85 -2.54 -12.76 7.90
C SER A 85 -2.12 -13.76 6.83
N TYR A 86 -0.87 -13.66 6.34
CA TYR A 86 -0.31 -14.58 5.36
C TYR A 86 -0.13 -15.99 5.94
N GLU A 87 0.41 -16.11 7.15
CA GLU A 87 0.61 -17.40 7.83
C GLU A 87 -0.72 -18.11 8.13
N THR A 88 -1.73 -17.37 8.57
CA THR A 88 -3.08 -17.93 8.81
C THR A 88 -3.75 -18.40 7.52
N SER A 89 -3.56 -17.67 6.42
CA SER A 89 -4.05 -18.05 5.09
C SER A 89 -3.36 -19.32 4.56
N ARG A 90 -2.05 -19.45 4.75
CA ARG A 90 -1.28 -20.64 4.34
C ARG A 90 -1.68 -21.89 5.12
N LYS A 91 -1.91 -21.77 6.43
CA LYS A 91 -2.40 -22.88 7.27
C LYS A 91 -3.78 -23.38 6.82
N ARG A 92 -4.68 -22.48 6.41
CA ARG A 92 -6.01 -22.86 5.88
C ARG A 92 -5.91 -23.62 4.55
N LYS A 93 -5.06 -23.18 3.61
CA LYS A 93 -4.85 -23.88 2.32
C LYS A 93 -4.30 -25.31 2.50
N ARG A 94 -3.42 -25.55 3.47
CA ARG A 94 -2.90 -26.90 3.79
C ARG A 94 -3.99 -27.84 4.33
N LYS A 95 -4.97 -27.32 5.09
CA LYS A 95 -6.05 -28.12 5.69
C LYS A 95 -7.03 -28.70 4.65
N TYR A 96 -7.17 -28.06 3.49
CA TYR A 96 -8.01 -28.53 2.39
C TYR A 96 -7.27 -29.36 1.33
N SER A 97 -5.94 -29.54 1.46
CA SER A 97 -5.13 -30.33 0.53
C SER A 97 -5.00 -31.81 0.92
N TYR A 98 -5.50 -32.19 2.10
CA TYR A 98 -5.45 -33.56 2.64
C TYR A 98 -6.86 -34.19 2.79
N LYS A 99 -7.84 -33.68 2.04
CA LYS A 99 -9.17 -34.28 1.92
C LYS A 99 -9.47 -34.57 0.46
#